data_AF-A0A1A5Y9T3-F1
#
_entry.id   AF-A0A1A5Y9T3-F1
#
_cell.length_a   1.000
_cell.length_b   1.000
_cell.length_c   1.000
_cell.angle_alpha   90.00
_cell.angle_beta   90.00
_cell.angle_gamma   90.00
#
_symmetry.space_group_name_H-M   'P 1'
#
loop_
_entity.id
_entity.type
_entity.pdbx_description
1 polymer ?
#
loop_
_entity_poly.entity_id
_entity_poly.type
_entity_poly.pdbx_seq_one_letter_code
_entity_poly.pdbx_strand_id
1 'polypeptide(L)'
;MTLVNGTGSATFQFLAKPNIKEKKTAQQMLRKYKELKLVVEDFRRHEELLKQTIYNSESTRRLDADELYANKTANAVQLAQNQKRAAEKCDLLRNALERAVDMIGDDESKQAITLRYLKGHTYSETLYYMNRGDKSSTIDRRINDGLLSVAQTLKMWGMLEWELDGGTE
;
A
#
# COMPACT_ATOMS: atom_id res chain seq x y z
N MET A 1 -3.89 -43.98 23.63
CA MET A 1 -2.85 -43.07 23.12
C MET A 1 -3.27 -42.64 21.72
N THR A 2 -4.14 -41.65 21.63
CA THR A 2 -4.68 -41.11 20.37
C THR A 2 -3.74 -40.02 19.89
N LEU A 3 -3.03 -40.29 18.79
CA LEU A 3 -2.18 -39.29 18.13
C LEU A 3 -3.07 -38.30 17.39
N VAL A 4 -2.99 -37.04 17.80
CA VAL A 4 -3.64 -35.88 17.20
C VAL A 4 -2.93 -35.58 15.87
N ASN A 5 -3.53 -35.98 14.76
CA ASN A 5 -3.15 -35.54 13.41
C ASN A 5 -4.00 -34.32 13.05
N GLY A 6 -3.42 -33.12 13.04
CA GLY A 6 -4.19 -31.92 12.71
C GLY A 6 -3.45 -30.59 12.64
N THR A 7 -2.15 -30.55 12.29
CA THR A 7 -1.40 -29.28 12.18
C THR A 7 -0.74 -29.02 10.82
N GLY A 8 -0.87 -29.94 9.85
CA GLY A 8 -0.26 -29.78 8.52
C GLY A 8 -1.05 -28.93 7.50
N SER A 9 -2.25 -28.46 7.83
CA SER A 9 -3.16 -27.82 6.87
C SER A 9 -2.93 -26.29 6.72
N ALA A 10 -2.53 -25.61 7.80
CA ALA A 10 -2.40 -24.15 7.81
C ALA A 10 -1.09 -23.65 7.15
N THR A 11 -0.03 -24.47 7.14
CA THR A 11 1.33 -24.04 6.75
C THR A 11 1.56 -23.90 5.24
N PHE A 12 0.60 -24.26 4.38
CA PHE A 12 0.72 -24.10 2.93
C PHE A 12 -0.40 -23.26 2.29
N GLN A 13 -1.26 -22.66 3.11
CA GLN A 13 -2.41 -21.87 2.61
C GLN A 13 -1.98 -20.64 1.79
N PHE A 14 -0.78 -20.10 2.04
CA PHE A 14 -0.20 -18.99 1.27
C PHE A 14 0.33 -19.42 -0.11
N LEU A 15 0.63 -20.70 -0.34
CA LEU A 15 1.03 -21.22 -1.66
C LEU A 15 -0.17 -21.51 -2.57
N ALA A 16 -1.37 -21.58 -2.00
CA ALA A 16 -2.59 -21.75 -2.78
C ALA A 16 -2.85 -20.50 -3.61
N LYS A 17 -3.22 -20.70 -4.88
CA LYS A 17 -3.58 -19.63 -5.83
C LYS A 17 -4.56 -18.64 -5.18
N PRO A 18 -4.47 -17.34 -5.51
CA PRO A 18 -5.34 -16.36 -4.89
C PRO A 18 -6.79 -16.58 -5.32
N ASN A 19 -7.71 -16.49 -4.36
CA ASN A 19 -9.13 -16.53 -4.65
C ASN A 19 -9.61 -15.20 -5.28
N ILE A 20 -10.86 -15.17 -5.75
CA ILE A 20 -11.44 -13.99 -6.43
C ILE A 20 -11.45 -12.75 -5.51
N LYS A 21 -11.68 -12.93 -4.20
CA LYS A 21 -11.68 -11.83 -3.22
C LYS A 21 -10.26 -11.28 -3.05
N GLU A 22 -9.28 -12.14 -2.83
CA GLU A 22 -7.85 -11.78 -2.70
C GLU A 22 -7.35 -10.99 -3.92
N LYS A 23 -7.69 -11.46 -5.13
CA LYS A 23 -7.40 -10.74 -6.38
C LYS A 23 -8.05 -9.35 -6.42
N LYS A 24 -9.32 -9.25 -6.00
CA LYS A 24 -10.05 -7.98 -5.98
C LYS A 24 -9.46 -7.00 -4.96
N THR A 25 -9.04 -7.49 -3.79
CA THR A 25 -8.34 -6.69 -2.78
C THR A 25 -7.03 -6.14 -3.35
N ALA A 26 -6.19 -7.00 -3.94
CA ALA A 26 -4.96 -6.56 -4.60
C ALA A 26 -5.21 -5.50 -5.68
N GLN A 27 -6.26 -5.68 -6.49
CA GLN A 27 -6.66 -4.70 -7.49
C GLN A 27 -7.06 -3.36 -6.85
N GLN A 28 -7.82 -3.37 -5.74
CA GLN A 28 -8.19 -2.15 -5.03
C GLN A 28 -6.98 -1.42 -4.45
N MET A 29 -6.03 -2.17 -3.86
CA MET A 29 -4.77 -1.61 -3.34
C MET A 29 -3.96 -0.95 -4.47
N LEU A 30 -3.82 -1.62 -5.62
CA LEU A 30 -3.15 -1.05 -6.80
C LEU A 30 -3.83 0.21 -7.34
N ARG A 31 -5.16 0.31 -7.28
CA ARG A 31 -5.88 1.54 -7.67
C ARG A 31 -5.54 2.72 -6.76
N LYS A 32 -5.33 2.46 -5.46
CA LYS A 32 -4.95 3.48 -4.46
C LYS A 32 -3.46 3.84 -4.50
N TYR A 33 -2.64 3.15 -5.31
CA TYR A 33 -1.20 3.36 -5.37
C TYR A 33 -0.80 4.83 -5.60
N LYS A 34 -1.49 5.53 -6.51
CA LYS A 34 -1.22 6.96 -6.76
C LYS A 34 -1.49 7.82 -5.52
N GLU A 35 -2.58 7.56 -4.81
CA GLU A 35 -2.92 8.27 -3.57
C GLU A 35 -1.86 8.00 -2.49
N LEU A 36 -1.46 6.74 -2.30
CA LEU A 36 -0.38 6.37 -1.37
C LEU A 36 0.92 7.11 -1.70
N LYS A 37 1.28 7.16 -2.98
CA LYS A 37 2.48 7.86 -3.44
C LYS A 37 2.40 9.37 -3.14
N LEU A 38 1.26 10.00 -3.39
CA LEU A 38 1.05 11.43 -3.11
C LEU A 38 1.15 11.71 -1.61
N VAL A 39 0.51 10.91 -0.75
CA VAL A 39 0.58 11.07 0.71
C VAL A 39 2.03 10.98 1.22
N VAL A 40 2.79 10.00 0.72
CA VAL A 40 4.19 9.81 1.11
C VAL A 40 5.07 10.97 0.62
N GLU A 41 4.88 11.42 -0.62
CA GLU A 41 5.63 12.55 -1.17
C GLU A 41 5.31 13.86 -0.45
N ASP A 42 4.04 14.11 -0.15
CA ASP A 42 3.59 15.28 0.60
C ASP A 42 4.20 15.29 2.01
N PHE A 43 4.12 14.17 2.72
CA PHE A 43 4.74 14.02 4.03
C PHE A 43 6.25 14.27 3.97
N ARG A 44 6.97 13.69 2.99
CA ARG A 44 8.42 13.88 2.84
C ARG A 44 8.80 15.34 2.55
N ARG A 45 7.97 16.09 1.81
CA ARG A 45 8.20 17.53 1.55
C ARG A 45 8.03 18.39 2.81
N HIS A 46 7.18 17.96 3.74
CA HIS A 46 6.84 18.71 4.94
C HIS A 46 7.43 18.12 6.24
N GLU A 47 8.29 17.12 6.14
CA GLU A 47 8.86 16.39 7.28
C GLU A 47 9.63 17.32 8.25
N GLU A 48 10.41 18.26 7.71
CA GLU A 48 11.18 19.21 8.52
C GLU A 48 10.29 20.16 9.33
N LEU A 49 9.13 20.58 8.78
CA LEU A 49 8.15 21.38 9.50
C LEU A 49 7.58 20.61 10.70
N LEU A 50 7.34 19.31 10.53
CA LEU A 50 6.86 18.44 11.60
C LEU A 50 7.93 18.23 12.68
N LYS A 51 9.20 18.04 12.29
CA LYS A 51 10.33 17.95 13.24
C LYS A 51 10.47 19.22 14.07
N GLN A 52 10.39 20.39 13.44
CA GLN A 52 10.42 21.68 14.15
C GLN A 52 9.24 21.83 15.10
N THR A 53 8.04 21.40 14.69
CA THR A 53 6.85 21.43 15.56
C THR A 53 7.05 20.58 16.80
N ILE A 54 7.57 19.35 16.65
CA ILE A 54 7.88 18.46 17.78
C ILE A 54 8.98 19.06 18.65
N TYR A 55 10.06 19.57 18.07
CA TYR A 55 11.17 20.16 18.83
C TYR A 55 10.75 21.42 19.62
N ASN A 56 10.03 22.33 18.98
CA ASN A 56 9.54 23.56 19.62
C ASN A 56 8.55 23.21 20.73
N SER A 57 7.69 22.22 20.53
CA SER A 57 6.75 21.77 21.54
C SER A 57 7.43 21.15 22.77
N GLU A 58 8.52 20.38 22.59
CA GLU A 58 9.33 19.85 23.69
C GLU A 58 10.08 20.96 24.43
N SER A 59 10.56 21.98 23.71
CA SER A 59 11.22 23.14 24.29
C SER A 59 10.26 24.01 25.11
N THR A 60 9.04 24.24 24.62
CA THR A 60 7.99 24.98 25.34
C THR A 60 7.61 24.28 26.64
N ARG A 61 7.48 22.94 26.65
CA ARG A 61 7.21 22.15 27.87
C ARG A 61 8.29 22.28 28.95
N ARG A 62 9.53 22.60 28.57
CA ARG A 62 10.64 22.76 29.52
C ARG A 62 10.70 24.17 30.13
N LEU A 63 10.09 25.15 29.46
CA LEU A 63 10.18 26.57 29.83
C LEU A 63 8.95 27.08 30.58
N ASP A 64 7.79 26.44 30.42
CA ASP A 64 6.52 26.94 30.98
C ASP A 64 5.75 25.83 31.70
N ALA A 65 5.56 26.01 33.01
CA ALA A 65 4.86 25.06 33.89
C ALA A 65 3.36 25.36 34.03
N ASP A 66 2.84 26.38 33.33
CA ASP A 66 1.42 26.73 33.37
C ASP A 66 0.56 25.79 32.49
N GLU A 67 -0.41 25.12 33.12
CA GLU A 67 -1.22 24.00 32.58
C GLU A 67 -2.00 24.31 31.27
N LEU A 68 -2.23 25.58 30.93
CA LEU A 68 -3.07 25.98 29.80
C LEU A 68 -2.36 25.82 28.43
N TYR A 69 -1.03 25.98 28.37
CA TYR A 69 -0.23 25.80 27.14
C TYR A 69 0.20 24.35 26.91
N ALA A 70 0.17 23.52 27.95
CA ALA A 70 0.51 22.10 27.88
C ALA A 70 -0.44 21.32 26.93
N ASN A 71 -1.74 21.62 26.95
CA ASN A 71 -2.75 20.91 26.16
C ASN A 71 -2.65 21.17 24.65
N LYS A 72 -2.46 22.42 24.21
CA LYS A 72 -2.30 22.73 22.77
C LYS A 72 -1.01 22.13 22.21
N THR A 73 0.05 22.18 23.00
CA THR A 73 1.36 21.62 22.68
C THR A 73 1.33 20.08 22.61
N ALA A 74 0.61 19.42 23.52
CA ALA A 74 0.39 17.98 23.48
C ALA A 74 -0.40 17.53 22.23
N ASN A 75 -1.46 18.24 21.88
CA ASN A 75 -2.29 17.92 20.71
C ASN A 75 -1.50 18.05 19.40
N ALA A 76 -0.66 19.08 19.27
CA ALA A 76 0.18 19.27 18.09
C ALA A 76 1.23 18.16 17.92
N VAL A 77 1.86 17.72 19.02
CA VAL A 77 2.81 16.59 19.00
C VAL A 77 2.12 15.29 18.60
N GLN A 78 0.97 15.00 19.22
CA GLN A 78 0.20 13.79 18.91
C GLN A 78 -0.23 13.78 17.44
N LEU A 79 -0.68 14.93 16.91
CA LEU A 79 -1.03 15.06 15.49
C LEU A 79 0.17 14.80 14.59
N ALA A 80 1.33 15.40 14.88
CA ALA A 80 2.55 15.19 14.09
C ALA A 80 3.03 13.72 14.13
N GLN A 81 2.95 13.07 15.29
CA GLN A 81 3.25 11.64 15.43
C GLN A 81 2.27 10.76 14.66
N ASN A 82 0.98 11.09 14.69
CA ASN A 82 -0.05 10.37 13.94
C ASN A 82 0.15 10.51 12.42
N GLN A 83 0.48 11.71 11.95
CA GLN A 83 0.80 11.96 10.54
C GLN A 83 2.04 11.17 10.11
N LYS A 84 3.10 11.15 10.92
CA LYS A 84 4.30 10.33 10.66
C LYS A 84 3.96 8.84 10.55
N ARG A 85 3.23 8.29 11.52
CA ARG A 85 2.83 6.88 11.51
C ARG A 85 1.95 6.54 10.31
N ALA A 86 1.03 7.42 9.93
CA ALA A 86 0.17 7.23 8.77
C ALA A 86 0.99 7.23 7.47
N ALA A 87 1.95 8.14 7.32
CA ALA A 87 2.85 8.19 6.17
C ALA A 87 3.76 6.95 6.09
N GLU A 88 4.31 6.49 7.21
CA GLU A 88 5.11 5.25 7.27
C GLU A 88 4.30 4.03 6.84
N LYS A 89 3.06 3.90 7.31
CA LYS A 89 2.12 2.85 6.85
C LYS A 89 1.89 2.92 5.34
N CYS A 90 1.61 4.11 4.81
CA CYS A 90 1.42 4.32 3.38
C CYS A 90 2.67 3.96 2.57
N ASP A 91 3.86 4.30 3.07
CA ASP A 91 5.12 4.01 2.40
C ASP A 91 5.41 2.51 2.37
N LEU A 92 5.14 1.79 3.47
CA LEU A 92 5.28 0.34 3.53
C LEU A 92 4.36 -0.34 2.51
N LEU A 93 3.10 0.10 2.42
CA LEU A 93 2.14 -0.40 1.45
C LEU A 93 2.54 -0.09 0.00
N ARG A 94 2.96 1.15 -0.26
CA ARG A 94 3.47 1.60 -1.57
C ARG A 94 4.65 0.72 -2.03
N ASN A 95 5.64 0.55 -1.15
CA ASN A 95 6.83 -0.27 -1.44
C ASN A 95 6.46 -1.74 -1.66
N ALA A 96 5.51 -2.29 -0.90
CA ALA A 96 5.03 -3.65 -1.11
C ALA A 96 4.36 -3.80 -2.49
N LEU A 97 3.56 -2.83 -2.92
CA LEU A 97 2.92 -2.85 -4.25
C LEU A 97 3.95 -2.75 -5.38
N GLU A 98 4.91 -1.84 -5.29
CA GLU A 98 6.00 -1.70 -6.27
C GLU A 98 6.77 -3.03 -6.42
N ARG A 99 7.20 -3.60 -5.28
CA ARG A 99 7.91 -4.89 -5.28
C ARG A 99 7.05 -6.03 -5.79
N ALA A 100 5.76 -6.08 -5.47
CA ALA A 100 4.87 -7.12 -5.96
C ALA A 100 4.69 -7.06 -7.48
N VAL A 101 4.61 -5.85 -8.05
CA VAL A 101 4.61 -5.66 -9.51
C VAL A 101 5.97 -6.07 -10.10
N ASP A 102 7.06 -5.79 -9.40
CA ASP A 102 8.39 -6.16 -9.87
C ASP A 102 8.64 -7.66 -9.94
N MET A 103 7.96 -8.43 -9.08
CA MET A 103 8.01 -9.90 -9.04
C MET A 103 7.14 -10.59 -10.10
N ILE A 104 6.39 -9.86 -10.92
CA ILE A 104 5.65 -10.45 -12.04
C ILE A 104 6.68 -10.99 -13.05
N GLY A 105 6.65 -12.31 -13.28
CA GLY A 105 7.60 -12.97 -14.18
C GLY A 105 7.31 -12.81 -15.67
N ASP A 106 6.06 -12.55 -16.06
CA ASP A 106 5.68 -12.26 -17.44
C ASP A 106 5.83 -10.76 -17.72
N ASP A 107 6.77 -10.40 -18.61
CA ASP A 107 7.10 -9.01 -18.92
C ASP A 107 5.91 -8.22 -19.47
N GLU A 108 5.08 -8.84 -20.30
CA GLU A 108 3.93 -8.17 -20.90
C GLU A 108 2.84 -7.88 -19.86
N SER A 109 2.59 -8.82 -18.94
CA SER A 109 1.71 -8.63 -17.78
C SER A 109 2.28 -7.60 -16.82
N LYS A 110 3.59 -7.62 -16.56
CA LYS A 110 4.28 -6.62 -15.74
C LYS A 110 4.13 -5.22 -16.32
N GLN A 111 4.33 -5.09 -17.64
CA GLN A 111 4.16 -3.84 -18.36
C GLN A 111 2.70 -3.35 -18.29
N ALA A 112 1.72 -4.25 -18.47
CA ALA A 112 0.30 -3.92 -18.39
C ALA A 112 -0.08 -3.34 -17.03
N ILE A 113 0.35 -3.99 -15.95
CA ILE A 113 0.10 -3.54 -14.57
C ILE A 113 0.82 -2.22 -14.28
N THR A 114 2.07 -2.08 -14.73
CA THR A 114 2.87 -0.87 -14.54
C THR A 114 2.22 0.34 -15.22
N LEU A 115 1.82 0.21 -16.48
CA LEU A 115 1.12 1.27 -17.21
C LEU A 115 -0.19 1.61 -16.50
N ARG A 116 -0.99 0.59 -16.18
CA ARG A 116 -2.34 0.80 -15.68
C ARG A 116 -2.39 1.38 -14.27
N TYR A 117 -1.54 0.92 -13.36
CA TYR A 117 -1.66 1.24 -11.93
C TYR A 117 -0.50 2.09 -11.42
N LEU A 118 0.75 1.77 -11.76
CA LEU A 118 1.90 2.52 -11.25
C LEU A 118 2.07 3.88 -11.93
N LYS A 119 1.93 3.92 -13.26
CA LYS A 119 1.84 5.18 -14.03
C LYS A 119 0.43 5.75 -14.00
N GLY A 120 -0.56 4.91 -13.69
CA GLY A 120 -1.98 5.24 -13.55
C GLY A 120 -2.59 5.80 -14.82
N HIS A 121 -2.28 5.17 -15.95
CA HIS A 121 -2.99 5.39 -17.20
C HIS A 121 -4.41 4.84 -17.13
N THR A 122 -5.29 5.40 -17.95
CA THR A 122 -6.63 4.84 -18.17
C THR A 122 -6.55 3.50 -18.91
N TYR A 123 -7.69 2.79 -19.02
CA TYR A 123 -7.74 1.55 -19.82
C TYR A 123 -7.36 1.80 -21.28
N SER A 124 -7.97 2.82 -21.89
CA SER A 124 -7.75 3.17 -23.28
C SER A 124 -6.31 3.58 -23.55
N GLU A 125 -5.69 4.33 -22.63
CA GLU A 125 -4.26 4.68 -22.72
C GLU A 125 -3.38 3.45 -22.55
N THR A 126 -3.70 2.57 -21.59
CA THR A 126 -2.96 1.31 -21.41
C THR A 126 -3.01 0.47 -22.68
N LEU A 127 -4.20 0.36 -23.30
CA LEU A 127 -4.35 -0.29 -24.61
C LEU A 127 -3.46 0.39 -25.65
N TYR A 128 -3.56 1.71 -25.80
CA TYR A 128 -2.78 2.49 -26.76
C TYR A 128 -1.27 2.26 -26.62
N TYR A 129 -0.72 2.32 -25.41
CA TYR A 129 0.71 2.13 -25.16
C TYR A 129 1.19 0.68 -25.32
N MET A 130 0.28 -0.29 -25.15
CA MET A 130 0.59 -1.71 -25.35
C MET A 130 0.32 -2.20 -26.77
N ASN A 131 -0.43 -1.45 -27.59
CA ASN A 131 -0.96 -1.95 -28.84
C ASN A 131 0.13 -2.08 -29.91
N ARG A 132 0.77 -3.25 -29.93
CA ARG A 132 1.66 -3.73 -31.01
C ARG A 132 0.88 -4.56 -32.05
N GLY A 133 -0.40 -4.28 -32.26
CA GLY A 133 -1.30 -5.08 -33.11
C GLY A 133 -2.08 -6.15 -32.33
N ASP A 134 -2.06 -6.10 -31.00
CA ASP A 134 -2.78 -7.03 -30.14
C ASP A 134 -4.26 -6.66 -29.99
N LYS A 135 -5.12 -7.68 -29.88
CA LYS A 135 -6.54 -7.51 -29.56
C LYS A 135 -6.68 -7.05 -28.10
N SER A 136 -7.72 -6.26 -27.81
CA SER A 136 -8.03 -5.81 -26.44
C SER A 136 -8.15 -6.97 -25.45
N SER A 137 -8.70 -8.11 -25.88
CA SER A 137 -8.82 -9.32 -25.06
C SER A 137 -7.47 -9.90 -24.63
N THR A 138 -6.42 -9.76 -25.43
CA THR A 138 -5.05 -10.18 -25.06
C THR A 138 -4.52 -9.32 -23.92
N ILE A 139 -4.76 -8.01 -23.98
CA ILE A 139 -4.33 -7.07 -22.94
C ILE A 139 -5.14 -7.29 -21.66
N ASP A 140 -6.44 -7.56 -21.76
CA ASP A 140 -7.26 -7.96 -20.60
C ASP A 140 -6.73 -9.21 -19.91
N ARG A 141 -6.29 -10.21 -20.68
CA ARG A 141 -5.67 -11.41 -20.13
C ARG A 141 -4.39 -11.07 -19.37
N ARG A 142 -3.48 -10.29 -19.98
CA ARG A 142 -2.22 -9.84 -19.34
C ARG A 142 -2.45 -9.04 -18.06
N ILE A 143 -3.45 -8.15 -18.04
CA ILE A 143 -3.85 -7.43 -16.82
C ILE A 143 -4.36 -8.42 -15.77
N ASN A 144 -5.17 -9.39 -16.18
CA ASN A 144 -5.72 -10.39 -15.25
C ASN A 144 -4.65 -11.31 -14.66
N ASP A 145 -3.68 -11.73 -15.47
CA ASP A 145 -2.56 -12.58 -15.07
C ASP A 145 -1.61 -11.81 -14.14
N GLY A 146 -1.26 -10.57 -14.51
CA GLY A 146 -0.48 -9.68 -13.65
C GLY A 146 -1.15 -9.41 -12.29
N LEU A 147 -2.48 -9.18 -12.27
CA LEU A 147 -3.23 -9.03 -11.01
C LEU A 147 -3.18 -10.30 -10.14
N LEU A 148 -3.23 -11.48 -10.75
CA LEU A 148 -3.09 -12.75 -10.03
C LEU A 148 -1.69 -12.90 -9.42
N SER A 149 -0.63 -12.56 -10.17
CA SER A 149 0.74 -12.59 -9.67
C SER A 149 0.97 -11.60 -8.52
N VAL A 150 0.42 -10.39 -8.62
CA VAL A 150 0.48 -9.41 -7.52
C VAL A 150 -0.28 -9.93 -6.30
N ALA A 151 -1.50 -10.42 -6.49
CA ALA A 151 -2.30 -10.97 -5.39
C ALA A 151 -1.59 -12.14 -4.69
N GLN A 152 -0.95 -13.03 -5.46
CA GLN A 152 -0.16 -14.13 -4.91
C GLN A 152 1.02 -13.61 -4.07
N THR A 153 1.73 -12.61 -4.57
CA THR A 153 2.87 -12.02 -3.85
C THR A 153 2.44 -11.34 -2.55
N LEU A 154 1.38 -10.53 -2.61
CA LEU A 154 0.82 -9.86 -1.42
C LEU A 154 0.27 -10.87 -0.41
N LYS A 155 -0.36 -11.95 -0.87
CA LYS A 155 -0.82 -13.06 -0.02
C LYS A 155 0.34 -13.71 0.72
N MET A 156 1.42 -14.04 0.01
CA MET A 156 2.62 -14.62 0.62
C MET A 156 3.26 -13.70 1.66
N TRP A 157 3.11 -12.40 1.53
CA TRP A 157 3.61 -11.41 2.49
C TRP A 157 2.61 -11.03 3.59
N GLY A 158 1.41 -11.63 3.62
CA GLY A 158 0.37 -11.30 4.59
C GLY A 158 -0.23 -9.90 4.43
N MET A 159 -0.07 -9.27 3.25
CA MET A 159 -0.48 -7.88 3.00
C MET A 159 -1.93 -7.73 2.58
N LEU A 160 -2.63 -8.83 2.25
CA LEU A 160 -4.04 -8.79 1.81
C LEU A 160 -5.03 -8.65 2.97
N GLU A 161 -4.59 -8.91 4.20
CA GLU A 161 -5.38 -8.72 5.43
C GLU A 161 -5.30 -7.27 5.93
N TRP A 162 -4.54 -6.42 5.25
CA TRP A 162 -4.40 -5.04 5.64
C TRP A 162 -5.71 -4.29 5.36
N GLU A 163 -6.56 -4.20 6.38
CA GLU A 163 -7.65 -3.24 6.42
C GLU A 163 -7.04 -1.84 6.40
N LEU A 164 -7.33 -1.08 5.34
CA LEU A 164 -7.13 0.36 5.37
C LEU A 164 -8.12 0.90 6.40
N ASP A 165 -7.73 0.92 7.67
CA ASP A 165 -8.41 1.61 8.77
C ASP A 165 -8.60 3.08 8.34
N GLY A 166 -9.73 3.38 7.72
CA GLY A 166 -9.94 4.68 7.07
C GLY A 166 -11.24 4.77 6.29
N GLY A 167 -12.32 4.20 6.83
CA GLY A 167 -13.63 4.25 6.16
C GLY A 167 -14.78 3.63 6.92
N THR A 168 -14.87 3.87 8.23
CA THR A 168 -16.14 3.78 8.99
C THR A 168 -16.12 4.86 10.07
N GLU A 169 -16.54 6.06 9.67
CA GLU A 169 -17.41 6.92 10.47
C GLU A 169 -18.68 7.15 9.67
#